data_AF-A0A387G1C7-F1
#
_entry.id   AF-A0A387G1C7-F1
#
_cell.length_a   1.000
_cell.length_b   1.000
_cell.length_c   1.000
_cell.angle_alpha   90.00
_cell.angle_beta   90.00
_cell.angle_gamma   90.00
#
_symmetry.space_group_name_H-M   'P 1'
#
loop_
_entity.id
_entity.type
_entity.pdbx_description
1 polymer ?
#
loop_
_entity_poly.entity_id
_entity_poly.type
_entity_poly.pdbx_seq_one_letter_code
_entity_poly.pdbx_strand_id
1 'polypeptide(L)'
;MTTESSDLTISRYIGAPRSAVWKAWSDPKHFEQWWIPAPLRCKVVKLDLHPGGGIETLMREGDGEFEPHVEGCFLEIVPEQRLIFTTSLIEGWRPAEPWLALTAIITLMPEGMGTRYMARVLHKNAADGKKHEELGFYSGWGATIDQLADVAERLI
;
A
#
# COMPACT_ATOMS: atom_id res chain seq x y z
N MET A 1 -10.95 -28.74 5.92
CA MET A 1 -11.61 -27.79 5.01
C MET A 1 -10.75 -26.54 5.00
N THR A 2 -9.89 -26.39 4.01
CA THR A 2 -9.16 -25.13 3.79
C THR A 2 -10.19 -24.11 3.33
N THR A 3 -10.58 -23.21 4.23
CA THR A 3 -11.34 -22.02 3.85
C THR A 3 -10.49 -21.26 2.87
N GLU A 4 -10.84 -21.28 1.58
CA GLU A 4 -10.23 -20.38 0.59
C GLU A 4 -10.59 -18.95 1.00
N SER A 5 -9.65 -18.33 1.71
CA SER A 5 -9.77 -16.96 2.18
C SER A 5 -9.68 -16.03 0.97
N SER A 6 -10.62 -15.09 0.86
CA SER A 6 -10.52 -13.97 -0.08
C SER A 6 -9.39 -13.01 0.24
N ASP A 7 -8.71 -13.21 1.37
CA ASP A 7 -7.79 -12.23 1.91
C ASP A 7 -6.36 -12.77 1.83
N LEU A 8 -5.45 -11.90 1.39
CA LEU A 8 -4.01 -12.15 1.38
C LEU A 8 -3.35 -11.30 2.47
N THR A 9 -2.34 -11.85 3.14
CA THR A 9 -1.64 -11.14 4.23
C THR A 9 -0.13 -11.26 4.08
N ILE A 10 0.57 -10.15 4.31
CA ILE A 10 2.03 -10.09 4.35
C ILE A 10 2.48 -9.26 5.55
N SER A 11 3.60 -9.66 6.16
CA SER A 11 4.10 -9.06 7.39
C SER A 11 5.62 -8.98 7.37
N ARG A 12 6.19 -7.89 7.88
CA ARG A 12 7.62 -7.61 7.84
C ARG A 12 8.04 -6.84 9.09
N TYR A 13 9.22 -7.17 9.62
CA TYR A 13 9.86 -6.35 10.64
C TYR A 13 10.69 -5.26 9.96
N ILE A 14 10.47 -4.01 10.36
CA ILE A 14 11.20 -2.85 9.86
C ILE A 14 12.03 -2.30 11.02
N GLY A 15 13.34 -2.09 10.81
CA GLY A 15 14.30 -1.61 11.80
C GLY A 15 14.17 -0.11 12.12
N ALA A 16 12.96 0.45 12.06
CA ALA A 16 12.67 1.86 12.27
C ALA A 16 11.45 2.05 13.17
N PRO A 17 11.36 3.15 13.95
CA PRO A 17 10.20 3.45 14.78
C PRO A 17 8.96 3.72 13.91
N ARG A 18 7.77 3.54 14.49
CA ARG A 18 6.49 3.71 13.77
C ARG A 18 6.34 5.10 13.14
N SER A 19 6.89 6.14 13.78
CA SER A 19 6.92 7.50 13.25
C SER A 19 7.68 7.63 11.93
N ALA A 20 8.79 6.90 11.75
CA ALA A 20 9.55 6.88 10.51
C ALA A 20 8.81 6.11 9.41
N VAL A 21 8.22 4.94 9.73
CA VAL A 21 7.39 4.17 8.80
C VAL A 21 6.15 4.98 8.38
N TRP A 22 5.54 5.70 9.32
CA TRP A 22 4.43 6.61 9.04
C TRP A 22 4.84 7.77 8.14
N LYS A 23 6.02 8.37 8.39
CA LYS A 23 6.55 9.44 7.54
C LYS A 23 6.82 8.97 6.11
N ALA A 24 7.28 7.73 5.94
CA ALA A 24 7.45 7.11 4.62
C ALA A 24 6.11 6.90 3.88
N TRP A 25 5.01 6.71 4.61
CA TRP A 25 3.65 6.63 4.07
C TRP A 25 3.00 7.98 3.79
N SER A 26 3.23 8.97 4.65
CA SER A 26 2.45 10.23 4.70
C SER A 26 3.08 11.39 3.94
N ASP A 27 4.37 11.32 3.63
CA ASP A 27 5.07 12.30 2.80
C ASP A 27 5.16 11.80 1.35
N PRO A 28 4.57 12.50 0.36
CA PRO A 28 4.63 12.12 -1.05
C PRO A 28 6.04 11.82 -1.56
N LYS A 29 7.05 12.56 -1.10
CA LYS A 29 8.44 12.39 -1.57
C LYS A 29 9.05 11.07 -1.11
N HIS A 30 8.66 10.59 0.06
CA HIS A 30 9.09 9.27 0.54
C HIS A 30 8.23 8.18 -0.08
N PHE A 31 6.93 8.40 -0.22
CA PHE A 31 5.98 7.46 -0.81
C PHE A 31 6.37 7.03 -2.24
N GLU A 32 6.75 7.99 -3.08
CA GLU A 32 7.21 7.74 -4.46
C GLU A 32 8.43 6.80 -4.56
N GLN A 33 9.22 6.67 -3.49
CA GLN A 33 10.45 5.87 -3.51
C GLN A 33 10.20 4.37 -3.30
N TRP A 34 9.03 3.97 -2.78
CA TRP A 34 8.80 2.57 -2.39
C TRP A 34 7.49 1.97 -2.90
N TRP A 35 6.47 2.77 -3.22
CA TRP A 35 5.11 2.30 -3.54
C TRP A 35 5.03 1.32 -4.72
N ILE A 36 5.95 1.42 -5.66
CA ILE A 36 6.01 0.56 -6.85
C ILE A 36 7.37 -0.16 -6.84
N PRO A 37 7.42 -1.48 -7.13
CA PRO A 37 8.69 -2.20 -7.21
C PRO A 37 9.62 -1.59 -8.27
N ALA A 38 10.89 -1.38 -7.92
CA ALA A 38 11.91 -1.04 -8.89
C ALA A 38 12.00 -2.13 -9.99
N PRO A 39 12.33 -1.76 -11.25
CA PRO A 39 12.84 -0.47 -11.70
C PRO A 39 11.76 0.58 -12.05
N LEU A 40 10.47 0.25 -11.92
CA LEU A 40 9.38 1.19 -12.19
C LEU A 40 9.47 2.41 -11.27
N ARG A 41 9.04 3.56 -11.78
CA ARG A 41 8.99 4.82 -11.04
C ARG A 41 7.56 5.18 -10.69
N CYS A 42 7.35 5.60 -9.45
CA CYS A 42 6.09 6.14 -8.97
C CYS A 42 6.12 7.67 -9.02
N LYS A 43 4.98 8.27 -9.34
CA LYS A 43 4.71 9.70 -9.14
C LYS A 43 3.39 9.84 -8.41
N VAL A 44 3.37 10.61 -7.33
CA VAL A 44 2.16 10.90 -6.57
C VAL A 44 1.43 12.05 -7.24
N VAL A 45 0.17 11.82 -7.60
CA VAL A 45 -0.77 12.87 -8.02
C VAL A 45 -1.53 13.38 -6.80
N LYS A 46 -1.95 12.48 -5.93
CA LYS A 46 -2.68 12.78 -4.70
C LYS A 46 -2.36 11.80 -3.58
N LEU A 47 -2.25 12.32 -2.37
CA LEU A 47 -2.03 11.54 -1.16
C LEU A 47 -2.60 12.32 0.03
N ASP A 48 -3.90 12.22 0.23
CA ASP A 48 -4.64 13.01 1.24
C ASP A 48 -5.08 12.12 2.42
N LEU A 49 -4.28 12.12 3.49
CA LEU A 49 -4.44 11.18 4.62
C LEU A 49 -5.54 11.62 5.60
N HIS A 50 -6.79 11.53 5.16
CA HIS A 50 -7.97 11.51 6.03
C HIS A 50 -9.04 10.58 5.45
N PRO A 51 -10.03 10.11 6.24
CA PRO A 51 -11.17 9.38 5.69
C PRO A 51 -11.86 10.16 4.57
N GLY A 52 -11.98 9.54 3.39
CA GLY A 52 -12.54 10.16 2.18
C GLY A 52 -11.52 10.86 1.30
N GLY A 53 -10.27 11.02 1.77
CA GLY A 53 -9.18 11.60 1.00
C GLY A 53 -8.66 10.64 -0.07
N GLY A 54 -8.15 11.18 -1.17
CA GLY A 54 -7.69 10.39 -2.32
C GLY A 54 -6.27 9.85 -2.18
N ILE A 55 -6.04 8.68 -2.79
CA ILE A 55 -4.70 8.16 -3.12
C ILE A 55 -4.64 7.96 -4.63
N GLU A 56 -3.78 8.70 -5.31
CA GLU A 56 -3.66 8.66 -6.77
C GLU A 56 -2.18 8.70 -7.17
N THR A 57 -1.77 7.72 -7.98
CA THR A 57 -0.40 7.58 -8.45
C THR A 57 -0.33 7.28 -9.94
N LEU A 58 0.75 7.74 -10.56
CA LEU A 58 1.16 7.34 -11.89
C LEU A 58 2.40 6.45 -11.78
N MET A 59 2.60 5.60 -12.79
CA MET A 59 3.77 4.77 -12.94
C MET A 59 4.46 4.98 -14.28
N ARG A 60 5.74 4.69 -14.32
CA ARG A 60 6.50 4.64 -15.57
C ARG A 60 7.55 3.55 -15.55
N GLU A 61 7.74 2.92 -16.70
CA GLU A 61 8.91 2.08 -17.00
C GLU A 61 9.96 2.85 -17.81
N GLY A 62 11.22 2.79 -17.37
CA GLY A 62 12.34 3.47 -18.02
C GLY A 62 12.10 4.97 -18.24
N ASP A 63 12.36 5.44 -19.45
CA ASP A 63 12.26 6.83 -19.87
C ASP A 63 10.94 7.16 -20.61
N GLY A 64 9.92 6.30 -20.51
CA GLY A 64 8.60 6.54 -21.12
C GLY A 64 7.81 7.73 -20.54
N GLU A 65 6.51 7.76 -20.79
CA GLU A 65 5.59 8.69 -20.12
C GLU A 65 5.05 8.08 -18.82
N PHE A 66 4.57 8.94 -17.92
CA PHE A 66 3.85 8.49 -16.72
C PHE A 66 2.40 8.15 -17.08
N GLU A 67 1.99 6.93 -16.78
CA GLU A 67 0.66 6.38 -17.04
C GLU A 67 -0.10 6.12 -15.72
N PRO A 68 -1.44 6.09 -15.73
CA PRO A 68 -2.23 5.77 -14.54
C PRO A 68 -1.85 4.44 -13.89
N HIS A 69 -1.73 4.42 -12.56
CA HIS A 69 -1.37 3.22 -11.79
C HIS A 69 -2.45 2.83 -10.77
N VAL A 70 -2.65 3.66 -9.76
CA VAL A 70 -3.66 3.44 -8.71
C VAL A 70 -4.41 4.73 -8.48
N GLU A 71 -5.73 4.62 -8.41
CA GLU A 71 -6.64 5.63 -7.88
C GLU A 71 -7.50 4.96 -6.80
N GLY A 72 -7.72 5.65 -5.70
CA GLY A 72 -8.41 5.08 -4.55
C GLY A 72 -8.80 6.12 -3.49
N CYS A 73 -9.34 5.60 -2.39
CA CYS A 73 -9.84 6.39 -1.26
C CYS A 73 -9.33 5.81 0.05
N PHE A 74 -8.85 6.68 0.95
CA PHE A 74 -8.59 6.32 2.33
C PHE A 74 -9.92 6.15 3.08
N LEU A 75 -10.05 5.05 3.83
CA LEU A 75 -11.21 4.72 4.65
C LEU A 75 -10.97 5.08 6.13
N GLU A 76 -9.75 4.85 6.62
CA GLU A 76 -9.34 5.11 7.99
C GLU A 76 -7.87 5.52 8.03
N ILE A 77 -7.55 6.53 8.84
CA ILE A 77 -6.20 7.03 9.08
C ILE A 77 -6.04 7.21 10.59
N VAL A 78 -5.22 6.38 11.21
CA VAL A 78 -4.82 6.51 12.62
C VAL A 78 -3.31 6.70 12.64
N PRO A 79 -2.82 7.93 12.90
CA PRO A 79 -1.40 8.24 12.87
C PRO A 79 -0.52 7.23 13.61
N GLU A 80 0.53 6.79 12.92
CA GLU A 80 1.53 5.82 13.36
C GLU A 80 0.99 4.42 13.74
N GLN A 81 -0.28 4.12 13.46
CA GLN A 81 -0.92 2.88 13.91
C GLN A 81 -1.61 2.14 12.79
N ARG A 82 -2.39 2.83 11.95
CA ARG A 82 -3.25 2.18 10.96
C ARG A 82 -3.53 3.07 9.76
N LEU A 83 -3.51 2.49 8.58
CA LEU A 83 -4.06 3.08 7.35
C LEU A 83 -4.94 2.05 6.67
N ILE A 84 -6.12 2.46 6.20
CA ILE A 84 -6.99 1.63 5.37
C ILE A 84 -7.30 2.41 4.11
N PHE A 85 -7.09 1.81 2.95
CA PHE A 85 -7.51 2.38 1.67
C PHE A 85 -8.15 1.31 0.78
N THR A 86 -8.92 1.75 -0.19
CA THR A 86 -9.56 0.88 -1.18
C THR A 86 -9.45 1.46 -2.59
N THR A 87 -9.48 0.59 -3.59
CA THR A 87 -9.62 0.96 -5.00
C THR A 87 -11.08 0.93 -5.48
N SER A 88 -12.01 0.43 -4.66
CA SER A 88 -13.45 0.40 -4.98
C SER A 88 -14.14 1.75 -4.83
N LEU A 89 -13.45 2.71 -4.21
CA LEU A 89 -13.88 4.09 -4.06
C LEU A 89 -12.71 5.00 -4.46
N ILE A 90 -13.00 6.15 -5.03
CA ILE A 90 -12.07 7.27 -5.19
C ILE A 90 -12.45 8.40 -4.22
N GLU A 91 -11.69 9.50 -4.25
CA GLU A 91 -11.87 10.65 -3.36
C GLU A 91 -13.34 11.08 -3.22
N GLY A 92 -13.71 11.44 -1.99
CA GLY A 92 -15.08 11.84 -1.66
C GLY A 92 -16.07 10.66 -1.66
N TRP A 93 -15.57 9.43 -1.43
CA TRP A 93 -16.37 8.21 -1.34
C TRP A 93 -17.13 7.87 -2.63
N ARG A 94 -16.60 8.29 -3.77
CA ARG A 94 -17.23 8.03 -5.07
C ARG A 94 -16.97 6.58 -5.48
N PRO A 95 -18.02 5.80 -5.83
CA PRO A 95 -17.83 4.44 -6.34
C PRO A 95 -16.94 4.42 -7.58
N ALA A 96 -16.06 3.42 -7.65
CA ALA A 96 -15.21 3.15 -8.79
C ALA A 96 -15.19 1.66 -9.13
N GLU A 97 -14.88 1.34 -10.38
CA GLU A 97 -14.79 -0.02 -10.89
C GLU A 97 -13.35 -0.31 -11.37
N PRO A 98 -12.42 -0.65 -10.45
CA PRO A 98 -11.07 -1.02 -10.83
C PRO A 98 -11.05 -2.41 -11.48
N TRP A 99 -10.01 -2.69 -12.28
CA TRP A 99 -9.81 -4.01 -12.88
C TRP A 99 -9.65 -5.13 -11.83
N LEU A 100 -9.15 -4.79 -10.64
CA LEU A 100 -9.10 -5.61 -9.43
C LEU A 100 -9.43 -4.75 -8.21
N ALA A 101 -10.60 -5.00 -7.62
CA ALA A 101 -11.05 -4.32 -6.42
C ALA A 101 -10.38 -4.90 -5.18
N LEU A 102 -9.81 -4.03 -4.34
CA LEU A 102 -9.23 -4.43 -3.06
C LEU A 102 -9.49 -3.40 -1.96
N THR A 103 -9.41 -3.85 -0.70
CA THR A 103 -9.22 -3.00 0.48
C THR A 103 -7.99 -3.46 1.21
N ALA A 104 -7.01 -2.58 1.37
CA ALA A 104 -5.79 -2.86 2.10
C ALA A 104 -5.87 -2.26 3.50
N ILE A 105 -5.65 -3.10 4.51
CA ILE A 105 -5.55 -2.73 5.91
C ILE A 105 -4.08 -2.84 6.31
N ILE A 106 -3.47 -1.69 6.54
CA ILE A 106 -2.08 -1.55 6.98
C ILE A 106 -2.07 -1.29 8.47
N THR A 107 -1.35 -2.10 9.24
CA THR A 107 -1.19 -1.94 10.69
C THR A 107 0.29 -1.83 11.03
N LEU A 108 0.62 -0.84 11.87
CA LEU A 108 1.97 -0.58 12.39
C LEU A 108 1.96 -0.85 13.89
N MET A 109 2.66 -1.90 14.33
CA MET A 109 2.74 -2.28 15.74
C MET A 109 4.18 -2.15 16.24
N PRO A 110 4.40 -1.68 17.48
CA PRO A 110 5.74 -1.68 18.06
C PRO A 110 6.26 -3.11 18.21
N GLU A 111 7.52 -3.35 17.87
CA GLU A 111 8.19 -4.62 18.11
C GLU A 111 9.67 -4.38 18.41
N GLY A 112 10.11 -4.65 19.64
CA GLY A 112 11.47 -4.33 20.07
C GLY A 112 11.79 -2.84 19.86
N MET A 113 12.86 -2.57 19.10
CA MET A 113 13.29 -1.21 18.74
C MET A 113 12.67 -0.71 17.42
N GLY A 114 11.90 -1.55 16.73
CA GLY A 114 11.37 -1.27 15.40
C GLY A 114 9.85 -1.42 15.32
N THR A 115 9.39 -1.73 14.11
CA THR A 115 7.96 -1.80 13.77
C THR A 115 7.63 -3.11 13.07
N ARG A 116 6.61 -3.81 13.56
CA ARG A 116 5.91 -4.85 12.81
C ARG A 116 4.94 -4.18 11.83
N TYR A 117 5.29 -4.20 10.55
CA TYR A 117 4.41 -3.80 9.46
C TYR A 117 3.58 -5.00 9.02
N MET A 118 2.26 -4.85 8.96
CA MET A 118 1.35 -5.89 8.46
C MET A 118 0.36 -5.30 7.48
N ALA A 119 0.24 -5.92 6.31
CA ALA A 119 -0.78 -5.63 5.33
C ALA A 119 -1.72 -6.83 5.19
N ARG A 120 -3.01 -6.60 5.41
CA ARG A 120 -4.09 -7.54 5.06
C ARG A 120 -4.90 -6.95 3.92
N VAL A 121 -5.00 -7.67 2.82
CA VAL A 121 -5.63 -7.21 1.58
C VAL A 121 -6.85 -8.06 1.31
N LEU A 122 -8.02 -7.44 1.41
CA LEU A 122 -9.33 -8.05 1.19
C LEU A 122 -9.71 -7.94 -0.28
N HIS A 123 -10.24 -9.02 -0.83
CA HIS A 123 -10.79 -9.06 -2.18
C HIS A 123 -12.30 -9.32 -2.14
N LYS A 124 -12.99 -9.03 -3.24
CA LYS A 124 -14.44 -9.23 -3.35
C LYS A 124 -14.87 -10.69 -3.12
N ASN A 125 -14.04 -11.65 -3.52
CA ASN A 125 -14.29 -13.07 -3.41
C ASN A 125 -12.96 -13.86 -3.48
N ALA A 126 -13.02 -15.17 -3.24
CA ALA A 126 -11.86 -16.06 -3.28
C ALA A 126 -11.17 -16.13 -4.65
N ALA A 127 -11.92 -16.05 -5.75
CA ALA A 127 -11.34 -16.10 -7.10
C ALA A 127 -10.49 -14.86 -7.40
N ASP A 128 -10.94 -13.68 -6.98
CA ASP A 128 -10.16 -12.43 -7.12
C ASP A 128 -8.91 -12.46 -6.22
N GLY A 129 -9.01 -13.01 -5.01
CA GLY A 129 -7.86 -13.21 -4.12
C GLY A 129 -6.82 -14.15 -4.74
N LYS A 130 -7.25 -15.31 -5.24
CA LYS A 130 -6.38 -16.25 -5.95
C LYS A 130 -5.75 -15.64 -7.20
N LYS A 131 -6.52 -14.87 -7.98
CA LYS A 131 -5.99 -14.14 -9.14
C LYS A 131 -4.89 -13.16 -8.74
N HIS A 132 -5.07 -12.39 -7.66
CA HIS A 132 -4.03 -11.47 -7.19
C HIS A 132 -2.78 -12.21 -6.71
N GLU A 133 -2.96 -13.33 -6.02
CA GLU A 133 -1.85 -14.20 -5.61
C GLU A 133 -1.05 -14.70 -6.82
N GLU A 134 -1.73 -15.24 -7.84
CA GLU A 134 -1.13 -15.73 -9.09
C GLU A 134 -0.43 -14.62 -9.90
N LEU A 135 -0.93 -13.38 -9.83
CA LEU A 135 -0.29 -12.20 -10.41
C LEU A 135 0.94 -11.71 -9.62
N GLY A 136 1.35 -12.43 -8.58
CA GLY A 136 2.58 -12.15 -7.85
C GLY A 136 2.38 -11.25 -6.63
N PHE A 137 1.24 -11.34 -5.93
CA PHE A 137 0.99 -10.58 -4.70
C PHE A 137 2.19 -10.55 -3.76
N TYR A 138 2.73 -11.73 -3.39
CA TYR A 138 3.79 -11.81 -2.40
C TYR A 138 5.13 -11.26 -2.89
N SER A 139 5.46 -11.42 -4.18
CA SER A 139 6.70 -10.86 -4.74
C SER A 139 6.59 -9.34 -4.89
N GLY A 140 5.47 -8.83 -5.41
CA GLY A 140 5.23 -7.40 -5.58
C GLY A 140 5.12 -6.64 -4.26
N TRP A 141 4.23 -7.11 -3.36
CA TRP A 141 4.09 -6.50 -2.03
C TRP A 141 5.35 -6.68 -1.19
N GLY A 142 6.01 -7.84 -1.25
CA GLY A 142 7.27 -8.06 -0.56
C GLY A 142 8.33 -7.04 -0.99
N ALA A 143 8.53 -6.86 -2.30
CA ALA A 143 9.49 -5.91 -2.84
C ALA A 143 9.20 -4.46 -2.42
N THR A 144 7.95 -4.01 -2.50
CA THR A 144 7.59 -2.64 -2.06
C THR A 144 7.76 -2.45 -0.55
N ILE A 145 7.48 -3.48 0.26
CA ILE A 145 7.68 -3.42 1.72
C ILE A 145 9.17 -3.41 2.09
N ASP A 146 10.02 -4.13 1.35
CA ASP A 146 11.47 -4.04 1.51
C ASP A 146 11.97 -2.62 1.16
N GLN A 147 11.50 -2.03 0.06
CA GLN A 147 11.81 -0.63 -0.29
C GLN A 147 11.28 0.36 0.76
N LEU A 148 10.11 0.10 1.34
CA LEU A 148 9.55 0.91 2.43
C LEU A 148 10.46 0.85 3.66
N ALA A 149 10.96 -0.34 4.00
CA ALA A 149 11.89 -0.52 5.11
C ALA A 149 13.16 0.32 4.88
N ASP A 150 13.75 0.24 3.68
CA ASP A 150 14.93 1.03 3.32
C ASP A 150 14.69 2.54 3.41
N VAL A 151 13.52 3.02 2.99
CA VAL A 151 13.15 4.43 3.11
C VAL A 151 13.01 4.81 4.58
N ALA A 152 12.28 4.04 5.38
CA ALA A 152 12.03 4.32 6.79
C ALA A 152 13.31 4.31 7.63
N GLU A 153 14.21 3.36 7.38
CA GLU A 153 15.50 3.22 8.08
C GLU A 153 16.49 4.33 7.71
N ARG A 154 16.29 5.07 6.62
CA ARG A 154 17.07 6.29 6.30
C ARG A 154 16.53 7.56 6.96
N LEU A 155 15.35 7.51 7.58
CA LEU A 155 14.70 8.65 8.22
C LEU A 155 15.02 8.80 9.72
N ILE A 156 15.80 7.87 10.28
CA ILE A 156 16.20 7.85 11.70
C ILE A 156 17.55 8.53 11.95
#